data_AF-A0A0S3H8E6-F1
#
_entry.id   AF-A0A0S3H8E6-F1
#
_cell.length_a   1.000
_cell.length_b   1.000
_cell.length_c   1.000
_cell.angle_alpha   90.00
_cell.angle_beta   90.00
_cell.angle_gamma   90.00
#
_symmetry.space_group_name_H-M   'P 1'
#
loop_
_entity.id
_entity.type
_entity.pdbx_description
1 polymer ?
#
loop_
_entity_poly.entity_id
_entity_poly.type
_entity_poly.pdbx_seq_one_letter_code
_entity_poly.pdbx_strand_id
1 'polypeptide(L)' 'KYVARYIHNRQQLLHFDSDVGHFVADTPLGEPDAKYWNSQPEILEQSRAEVDRFC' A
#
# COMPACT_ATOMS: atom_id res chain seq x y z
N LYS A 1 14.01 -3.01 1.36
CA LYS A 1 12.67 -2.61 1.84
C LYS A 1 11.93 -1.96 0.68
N TYR A 2 10.95 -2.65 0.12
CA TYR A 2 10.08 -2.09 -0.93
C TYR A 2 8.94 -1.32 -0.25
N VAL A 3 8.67 -0.10 -0.70
CA VAL A 3 7.58 0.73 -0.16
C VAL A 3 6.89 1.39 -1.33
N ALA A 4 5.71 0.91 -1.70
CA ALA A 4 4.87 1.60 -2.67
C ALA A 4 4.12 2.73 -1.94
N ARG A 5 4.36 3.99 -2.32
CA ARG A 5 3.78 5.16 -1.66
C ARG A 5 2.72 5.80 -2.55
N TYR A 6 1.57 6.10 -1.98
CA TYR A 6 0.52 6.85 -2.64
C TYR A 6 0.58 8.30 -2.19
N ILE A 7 0.96 9.19 -3.11
CA ILE A 7 1.16 10.61 -2.84
C ILE A 7 0.14 11.40 -3.65
N HIS A 8 -0.68 12.20 -2.97
CA HIS A 8 -1.64 13.11 -3.58
C HIS A 8 -1.39 14.53 -3.05
N ASN A 9 -1.35 15.53 -3.94
CA ASN A 9 -1.07 16.93 -3.57
C ASN A 9 0.19 17.12 -2.69
N ARG A 10 1.26 16.37 -3.00
CA ARG A 10 2.51 16.32 -2.21
C ARG A 10 2.39 15.75 -0.79
N GLN A 11 1.22 15.24 -0.42
CA GLN A 11 0.99 14.55 0.85
C GLN A 11 0.93 13.04 0.60
N GLN A 12 1.72 12.28 1.36
CA GLN A 12 1.58 10.83 1.36
C GLN A 12 0.29 10.47 2.10
N LEU A 13 -0.61 9.77 1.42
CA LEU A 13 -1.90 9.38 1.98
C LEU A 13 -1.83 8.01 2.64
N LEU A 14 -1.16 7.07 1.98
CA LEU A 14 -0.99 5.68 2.40
C LEU A 14 0.25 5.07 1.73
N HIS A 15 0.74 3.96 2.26
CA HIS A 15 1.81 3.17 1.66
C HIS A 15 1.58 1.66 1.82
N PHE A 16 2.11 0.86 0.90
CA PHE A 16 2.20 -0.59 1.09
C PHE A 16 3.39 -0.90 1.99
N ASP A 17 3.12 -1.56 3.13
CA ASP A 17 4.16 -2.05 4.01
C ASP A 17 4.48 -3.52 3.69
N SER A 18 5.73 -3.78 3.31
CA SER A 18 6.18 -5.12 2.91
C SER A 18 6.32 -6.10 4.07
N ASP A 19 6.45 -5.61 5.31
CA ASP A 19 6.58 -6.46 6.51
C ASP A 19 5.21 -6.99 6.92
N VAL A 20 4.20 -6.12 6.87
CA VAL A 20 2.79 -6.47 7.14
C VAL A 20 2.13 -7.10 5.90
N GLY A 21 2.59 -6.77 4.70
CA GLY A 21 2.03 -7.22 3.43
C GLY A 21 0.67 -6.59 3.10
N HIS A 22 0.42 -5.37 3.59
CA HIS A 22 -0.84 -4.63 3.46
C HIS A 22 -0.61 -3.12 3.29
N PHE A 23 -1.63 -2.41 2.80
CA PHE A 23 -1.63 -0.95 2.72
C PHE A 23 -1.93 -0.33 4.09
N VAL A 24 -1.08 0.58 4.53
CA VAL A 24 -1.20 1.34 5.78
C VAL A 24 -1.47 2.80 5.43
N ALA A 25 -2.53 3.36 6.01
CA ALA A 25 -2.83 4.78 5.85
C ALA A 25 -1.91 5.63 6.73
N ASP A 26 -1.23 6.60 6.13
CA ASP A 26 -0.42 7.60 6.84
C ASP A 26 -1.26 8.80 7.28
N THR A 27 -2.47 8.93 6.71
CA THR A 27 -3.39 10.03 6.97
C THR A 27 -4.82 9.51 7.07
N PRO A 28 -5.71 10.17 7.83
CA PRO A 28 -7.11 9.74 7.93
C PRO A 28 -7.85 9.79 6.58
N LEU A 29 -7.39 10.63 5.65
CA LEU A 29 -7.93 10.68 4.29
C LEU A 29 -7.55 9.44 3.46
N GLY A 30 -6.41 8.81 3.74
CA GLY A 30 -5.97 7.58 3.08
C GLY A 30 -6.50 6.30 3.73
N GLU A 31 -7.19 6.39 4.87
CA GLU A 31 -7.80 5.27 5.56
C GLU A 31 -8.88 4.53 4.74
N PRO A 32 -9.85 5.23 4.09
CA PRO A 32 -10.82 4.56 3.21
C PRO A 32 -10.13 3.89 2.00
N ASP A 33 -9.13 4.55 1.42
CA ASP A 33 -8.35 3.99 0.31
C ASP A 33 -7.57 2.75 0.76
N ALA A 34 -6.82 2.81 1.87
CA ALA A 34 -6.07 1.67 2.38
C ALA A 34 -6.99 0.48 2.66
N LYS A 35 -8.17 0.72 3.24
CA LYS A 35 -9.16 -0.34 3.50
C LYS A 35 -9.74 -0.92 2.19
N TYR A 36 -10.02 -0.08 1.21
CA TYR A 36 -10.50 -0.52 -0.10
C TYR A 36 -9.48 -1.39 -0.83
N TRP A 37 -8.21 -1.01 -0.79
CA TRP A 37 -7.12 -1.76 -1.42
C TRP A 37 -6.82 -3.05 -0.66
N ASN A 38 -6.86 -3.02 0.68
CA ASN A 38 -6.73 -4.21 1.52
C ASN A 38 -7.90 -5.19 1.39
N SER A 39 -9.08 -4.73 0.95
CA SER A 39 -10.22 -5.60 0.69
C SER A 39 -10.12 -6.33 -0.66
N GLN A 40 -9.16 -5.96 -1.51
CA GLN A 40 -8.98 -6.54 -2.83
C GLN A 40 -7.76 -7.49 -2.83
N PRO A 41 -7.99 -8.82 -2.82
CA PRO A 41 -6.90 -9.79 -2.74
C PRO A 41 -5.96 -9.71 -3.93
N GLU A 42 -6.47 -9.44 -5.14
CA GLU A 42 -5.67 -9.30 -6.36
C GLU A 42 -4.59 -8.21 -6.25
N ILE A 43 -4.93 -7.05 -5.67
CA ILE A 43 -4.03 -5.91 -5.52
C ILE A 43 -2.96 -6.23 -4.46
N LEU A 44 -3.35 -6.90 -3.37
CA LEU A 44 -2.42 -7.33 -2.33
C LEU A 44 -1.43 -8.36 -2.86
N GLU A 45 -1.91 -9.37 -3.59
CA GLU A 45 -1.07 -10.40 -4.19
C GLU A 45 -0.12 -9.81 -5.23
N GLN A 46 -0.60 -8.90 -6.09
CA GLN A 46 0.26 -8.19 -7.03
C GLN A 46 1.35 -7.39 -6.29
N SER A 47 0.97 -6.60 -5.28
CA SER A 47 1.92 -5.77 -4.53
C SER A 47 2.97 -6.61 -3.81
N ARG A 48 2.58 -7.77 -3.26
CA ARG A 48 3.50 -8.75 -2.66
C ARG A 48 4.42 -9.37 -3.69
N ALA A 49 3.89 -9.75 -4.85
CA ALA A 49 4.69 -10.31 -5.95
C ALA A 49 5.67 -9.28 -6.53
N GLU A 50 5.31 -7.99 -6.55
CA GLU A 50 6.22 -6.93 -6.95
C GLU A 50 7.37 -6.77 -5.95
N VAL A 51 7.09 -6.84 -4.64
CA VAL A 51 8.14 -6.83 -3.60
C VAL A 51 9.09 -8.02 -3.78
N ASP A 52 8.53 -9.22 -4.00
CA ASP A 52 9.29 -10.46 -4.21
C ASP A 52 10.17 -10.37 -5.47
N ARG A 53 9.64 -9.86 -6.58
CA ARG A 53 10.39 -9.68 -7.84
C ARG A 53 11.55 -8.70 -7.75
N PHE A 54 11.45 -7.69 -6.89
CA PHE A 54 12.49 -6.67 -6.73
C PHE A 54 13.56 -7.04 -5.69
N CYS A 55 13.45 -8.22 -5.05
CA CYS A 55 14.36 -8.70 -4.01
C CYS A 55 15.47 -9.61 -4.57
#